data_AF-A0A7U5RXD8-F1
#
_entry.id   AF-A0A7U5RXD8-F1
#
_cell.length_a   1.000
_cell.length_b   1.000
_cell.length_c   1.000
_cell.angle_alpha   90.00
_cell.angle_beta   90.00
_cell.angle_gamma   90.00
#
_symmetry.space_group_name_H-M   'P 1'
#
loop_
_entity.id
_entity.type
_entity.pdbx_description
1 polymer ?
#
loop_
_entity_poly.entity_id
_entity_poly.type
_entity_poly.pdbx_seq_one_letter_code
_entity_poly.pdbx_strand_id
1 'polypeptide(L)'
;MPTSSMSGEHAIVFVIHDRTSNVAGYTSLIEWSTTSYYVKSTYKPMQSMKVSVHCPDPKHIGKQHFRFDFDHADPARKAVAAGGAWVAKDGLQLPLYFPGRPVNKRTLHIVRFSAEWDMFVKGVPSAPKPSPKQKATLHARLEAPSQSQVAHVDIFLSNVRPYWGNERKVRDRDAGMGPIINSTGQYLTAIIYHRHVTEHPDPFGDVRQGAPLDQCIRGIASKVDPAGFLWMCEKMIPRSEFSSFSPSLQPPPPGGAPPPANGTTAT
;
A
#
# COMPACT_ATOMS: atom_id res chain seq x y z
N MET A 1 12.17 18.42 -6.77
CA MET A 1 11.75 17.82 -5.48
C MET A 1 12.66 16.64 -5.22
N PRO A 2 13.14 16.46 -3.98
CA PRO A 2 13.98 15.32 -3.62
C PRO A 2 13.24 14.01 -3.93
N THR A 3 13.97 13.03 -4.47
CA THR A 3 13.45 11.69 -4.77
C THR A 3 13.59 10.74 -3.58
N SER A 4 14.43 11.12 -2.62
CA SER A 4 14.86 10.30 -1.48
C SER A 4 15.14 11.18 -0.25
N SER A 5 15.15 10.56 0.92
CA SER A 5 15.73 11.09 2.14
C SER A 5 15.95 9.94 3.11
N MET A 6 17.08 9.96 3.81
CA MET A 6 17.46 8.96 4.82
C MET A 6 17.77 9.62 6.18
N SER A 7 17.39 10.89 6.35
CA SER A 7 17.80 11.76 7.46
C SER A 7 16.73 11.93 8.55
N GLY A 8 15.54 11.34 8.36
CA GLY A 8 14.41 11.44 9.29
C GLY A 8 13.27 12.27 8.72
N GLU A 9 12.05 11.75 8.79
CA GLU A 9 10.85 12.33 8.18
C GLU A 9 9.67 12.30 9.13
N HIS A 10 8.81 13.33 9.09
CA HIS A 10 7.54 13.33 9.81
C HIS A 10 6.46 12.58 9.03
N ALA A 11 6.41 12.80 7.73
CA ALA A 11 5.55 12.06 6.81
C ALA A 11 6.15 12.07 5.41
N ILE A 12 5.90 10.99 4.67
CA ILE A 12 6.41 10.77 3.33
C ILE A 12 5.23 10.75 2.37
N VAL A 13 5.27 11.60 1.35
CA VAL A 13 4.44 11.46 0.16
C VAL A 13 5.31 10.90 -0.95
N PHE A 14 4.86 9.86 -1.63
CA PHE A 14 5.55 9.36 -2.81
C PHE A 14 4.60 9.03 -3.96
N VAL A 15 5.10 9.13 -5.19
CA VAL A 15 4.40 8.80 -6.42
C VAL A 15 5.37 8.24 -7.44
N ILE A 16 4.98 7.19 -8.15
CA ILE A 16 5.70 6.70 -9.34
C ILE A 16 5.17 7.46 -10.55
N HIS A 17 6.05 8.04 -11.36
CA HIS A 17 5.65 8.95 -12.43
C HIS A 17 6.61 8.87 -13.62
N ASP A 18 6.08 8.55 -14.81
CA ASP A 18 6.81 8.75 -16.06
C ASP A 18 6.66 10.20 -16.55
N ARG A 19 7.77 10.94 -16.61
CA ARG A 19 7.78 12.33 -17.06
C ARG A 19 7.49 12.47 -18.56
N THR A 20 7.82 11.45 -19.34
CA THR A 20 7.74 11.51 -20.80
C THR A 20 6.30 11.34 -21.27
N SER A 21 5.61 10.30 -20.82
CA SER A 21 4.18 10.10 -21.07
C SER A 21 3.29 10.99 -20.19
N ASN A 22 3.86 11.61 -19.14
CA ASN A 22 3.16 12.36 -18.11
C ASN A 22 2.03 11.51 -17.45
N VAL A 23 2.30 10.22 -17.28
CA VAL A 23 1.44 9.29 -16.56
C VAL A 23 1.97 9.12 -15.14
N ALA A 24 1.12 9.42 -14.16
CA ALA A 24 1.38 9.21 -12.73
C ALA A 24 0.60 8.00 -12.21
N GLY A 25 1.20 7.30 -11.25
CA GLY A 25 0.53 6.31 -10.43
C GLY A 25 -0.21 6.96 -9.25
N TYR A 26 -0.88 6.15 -8.44
CA TYR A 26 -1.50 6.66 -7.23
C TYR A 26 -0.46 7.21 -6.26
N THR A 27 -0.69 8.43 -5.81
CA THR A 27 0.15 9.05 -4.79
C THR A 27 -0.18 8.48 -3.42
N SER A 28 0.83 7.96 -2.74
CA SER A 28 0.74 7.39 -1.40
C SER A 28 1.27 8.37 -0.36
N LEU A 29 0.67 8.34 0.82
CA LEU A 29 1.08 9.06 2.02
C LEU A 29 1.34 8.05 3.13
N ILE A 30 2.55 8.11 3.70
CA ILE A 30 2.94 7.44 4.92
C ILE A 30 3.04 8.48 6.02
N GLU A 31 2.30 8.28 7.09
CA GLU A 31 2.30 9.14 8.28
C GLU A 31 2.26 8.28 9.55
N TRP A 32 2.42 8.92 10.70
CA TRP A 32 2.31 8.26 12.00
C TRP A 32 1.39 9.03 12.94
N SER A 33 0.87 8.34 13.94
CA SER A 33 0.16 8.93 15.08
C SER A 33 0.45 8.10 16.32
N THR A 34 1.00 8.74 17.35
CA THR A 34 1.42 8.07 18.60
C THR A 34 2.33 6.88 18.30
N THR A 35 1.85 5.65 18.49
CA THR A 35 2.59 4.39 18.29
C THR A 35 2.39 3.78 16.91
N SER A 36 1.43 4.26 16.12
CA SER A 36 1.00 3.61 14.89
C SER A 36 1.46 4.35 13.63
N TYR A 37 1.59 3.61 12.53
CA TYR A 37 1.77 4.16 11.19
C TYR A 37 0.56 3.91 10.31
N TYR A 38 0.39 4.77 9.31
CA TYR A 38 -0.68 4.65 8.32
C TYR A 38 -0.13 4.87 6.92
N VAL A 39 -0.52 4.00 6.00
CA VAL A 39 -0.27 4.17 4.56
C VAL A 39 -1.61 4.30 3.86
N LYS A 40 -1.83 5.41 3.16
CA LYS A 40 -3.09 5.72 2.47
C LYS A 40 -2.85 6.46 1.17
N SER A 41 -3.81 6.41 0.25
CA SER A 41 -3.77 7.26 -0.93
C SER A 41 -4.02 8.73 -0.57
N THR A 42 -3.38 9.67 -1.26
CA THR A 42 -3.77 11.09 -1.18
C THR A 42 -4.99 11.41 -2.03
N TYR A 43 -5.43 10.47 -2.87
CA TYR A 43 -6.62 10.63 -3.69
C TYR A 43 -7.87 10.38 -2.84
N LYS A 44 -8.68 11.42 -2.61
CA LYS A 44 -9.83 11.38 -1.67
C LYS A 44 -10.71 10.14 -1.82
N PRO A 45 -11.13 9.72 -3.04
CA PRO A 45 -11.99 8.55 -3.19
C PRO A 45 -11.33 7.23 -2.78
N MET A 46 -9.99 7.15 -2.82
CA MET A 46 -9.22 5.98 -2.37
C MET A 46 -8.62 6.15 -0.97
N GLN A 47 -8.78 7.31 -0.35
CA GLN A 47 -8.14 7.63 0.93
C GLN A 47 -8.69 6.80 2.09
N SER A 48 -9.93 6.31 1.98
CA SER A 48 -10.54 5.38 2.93
C SER A 48 -9.84 4.03 2.98
N MET A 49 -9.11 3.65 1.92
CA MET A 49 -8.27 2.45 1.92
C MET A 49 -6.98 2.74 2.66
N LYS A 50 -6.75 2.01 3.75
CA LYS A 50 -5.65 2.31 4.64
C LYS A 50 -4.99 1.05 5.13
N VAL A 51 -3.67 1.00 4.99
CA VAL A 51 -2.85 0.11 5.79
C VAL A 51 -2.62 0.77 7.15
N SER A 52 -3.00 0.08 8.21
CA SER A 52 -2.75 0.48 9.59
C SER A 52 -1.70 -0.45 10.18
N VAL A 53 -0.63 0.14 10.72
CA VAL A 53 0.48 -0.56 11.36
C VAL A 53 0.39 -0.22 12.85
N HIS A 54 -0.38 -1.00 13.59
CA HIS A 54 -0.51 -0.81 15.04
C HIS A 54 0.66 -1.51 15.72
N CYS A 55 1.62 -0.72 16.18
CA CYS A 55 2.76 -1.22 16.92
C CYS A 55 2.42 -1.39 18.41
N PRO A 56 3.31 -2.02 19.22
CA PRO A 56 3.08 -2.13 20.66
C PRO A 56 2.83 -0.77 21.30
N ASP A 57 1.72 -0.67 22.02
CA ASP A 57 1.29 0.54 22.72
C ASP A 57 1.09 0.24 24.21
N PRO A 58 1.78 0.95 25.13
CA PRO A 58 1.58 0.76 26.58
C PRO A 58 0.14 0.97 27.05
N LYS A 59 -0.66 1.77 26.33
CA LYS A 59 -2.07 2.01 26.63
C LYS A 59 -3.00 0.92 26.08
N HIS A 60 -2.54 0.14 25.11
CA HIS A 60 -3.31 -0.90 24.43
C HIS A 60 -2.49 -2.20 24.28
N ILE A 61 -2.08 -2.75 25.41
CA ILE A 61 -1.22 -3.95 25.49
C ILE A 61 -1.85 -5.12 24.71
N GLY A 62 -1.06 -5.79 23.88
CA GLY A 62 -1.48 -6.97 23.12
C GLY A 62 -2.36 -6.66 21.91
N LYS A 63 -2.61 -5.39 21.59
CA LYS A 63 -3.43 -4.96 20.45
C LYS A 63 -2.60 -4.59 19.22
N GLN A 64 -1.30 -4.87 19.20
CA GLN A 64 -0.46 -4.68 18.02
C GLN A 64 -0.89 -5.63 16.88
N HIS A 65 -1.04 -5.10 15.68
CA HIS A 65 -1.42 -5.85 14.48
C HIS A 65 -1.19 -5.00 13.22
N PHE A 66 -1.07 -5.65 12.06
CA PHE A 66 -1.14 -4.97 10.77
C PHE A 66 -2.43 -5.33 10.06
N ARG A 67 -3.07 -4.31 9.48
CA ARG A 67 -4.38 -4.43 8.88
C ARG A 67 -4.49 -3.54 7.66
N PHE A 68 -5.04 -4.07 6.59
CA PHE A 68 -5.51 -3.31 5.46
C PHE A 68 -7.04 -3.36 5.43
N ASP A 69 -7.70 -2.20 5.40
CA ASP A 69 -9.15 -2.09 5.53
C ASP A 69 -9.68 -0.82 4.84
N PHE A 70 -11.01 -0.73 4.72
CA PHE A 70 -11.70 0.53 4.49
C PHE A 70 -12.12 1.17 5.82
N ASP A 71 -12.01 2.50 5.91
CA ASP A 71 -12.53 3.22 7.08
C ASP A 71 -14.08 3.08 7.20
N HIS A 72 -14.82 2.94 6.08
CA HIS A 72 -16.27 2.71 6.00
C HIS A 72 -16.66 1.89 4.74
N ALA A 73 -17.90 1.40 4.64
CA ALA A 73 -18.39 0.57 3.52
C ALA A 73 -18.70 1.35 2.21
N ASP A 74 -19.25 2.56 2.32
CA ASP A 74 -19.63 3.41 1.17
C ASP A 74 -18.51 3.94 0.23
N PRO A 75 -17.24 4.11 0.65
CA PRO A 75 -16.18 4.68 -0.18
C PRO A 75 -15.85 3.89 -1.44
N ALA A 76 -16.00 2.56 -1.46
CA ALA A 76 -15.60 1.72 -2.60
C ALA A 76 -16.35 2.11 -3.88
N ARG A 77 -17.68 2.31 -3.81
CA ARG A 77 -18.48 2.74 -4.96
C ARG A 77 -18.09 4.12 -5.46
N LYS A 78 -17.83 5.07 -4.54
CA LYS A 78 -17.41 6.43 -4.88
C LYS A 78 -16.01 6.44 -5.50
N ALA A 79 -15.13 5.56 -5.04
CA ALA A 79 -13.81 5.36 -5.62
C ALA A 79 -13.93 4.96 -7.10
N VAL A 80 -14.68 3.89 -7.38
CA VAL A 80 -14.86 3.35 -8.73
C VAL A 80 -15.44 4.40 -9.68
N ALA A 81 -16.48 5.11 -9.23
CA ALA A 81 -17.08 6.21 -10.01
C ALA A 81 -16.07 7.33 -10.31
N ALA A 82 -15.14 7.58 -9.39
CA ALA A 82 -14.07 8.57 -9.55
C ALA A 82 -12.83 8.02 -10.26
N GLY A 83 -12.88 6.82 -10.85
CA GLY A 83 -11.77 6.25 -11.60
C GLY A 83 -10.62 5.72 -10.75
N GLY A 84 -10.84 5.46 -9.45
CA GLY A 84 -9.89 4.77 -8.60
C GLY A 84 -10.51 3.59 -7.90
N ALA A 85 -9.90 2.43 -7.97
CA ALA A 85 -10.61 1.22 -7.60
C ALA A 85 -9.72 0.24 -6.86
N TRP A 86 -10.34 -0.72 -6.19
CA TRP A 86 -9.61 -1.74 -5.43
C TRP A 86 -10.25 -3.11 -5.55
N VAL A 87 -9.40 -4.13 -5.69
CA VAL A 87 -9.81 -5.53 -5.68
C VAL A 87 -8.92 -6.32 -4.75
N ALA A 88 -9.54 -7.02 -3.81
CA ALA A 88 -8.95 -8.24 -3.25
C ALA A 88 -9.24 -9.39 -4.20
N LYS A 89 -8.20 -10.05 -4.70
CA LYS A 89 -8.38 -11.32 -5.41
C LYS A 89 -8.43 -12.47 -4.40
N ASP A 90 -8.82 -13.65 -4.88
CA ASP A 90 -8.88 -14.90 -4.13
C ASP A 90 -9.93 -14.93 -3.00
N GLY A 91 -11.05 -14.21 -3.17
CA GLY A 91 -12.16 -14.22 -2.21
C GLY A 91 -11.84 -13.55 -0.86
N LEU A 92 -10.71 -12.85 -0.78
CA LEU A 92 -10.26 -12.14 0.41
C LEU A 92 -11.25 -11.01 0.77
N GLN A 93 -11.87 -11.11 1.94
CA GLN A 93 -12.73 -10.05 2.49
C GLN A 93 -11.93 -9.15 3.42
N LEU A 94 -12.18 -7.84 3.36
CA LEU A 94 -11.58 -6.89 4.28
C LEU A 94 -12.24 -6.96 5.66
N PRO A 95 -11.51 -6.60 6.73
CA PRO A 95 -10.07 -6.32 6.77
C PRO A 95 -9.15 -7.50 6.46
N LEU A 96 -8.04 -7.21 5.78
CA LEU A 96 -6.91 -8.14 5.64
C LEU A 96 -5.92 -7.92 6.78
N TYR A 97 -5.82 -8.89 7.68
CA TYR A 97 -4.76 -8.94 8.69
C TYR A 97 -3.54 -9.67 8.14
N PHE A 98 -2.35 -9.18 8.47
CA PHE A 98 -1.10 -9.81 8.04
C PHE A 98 0.00 -9.62 9.09
N PRO A 99 0.92 -10.60 9.24
CA PRO A 99 1.92 -10.58 10.31
C PRO A 99 3.16 -9.72 9.97
N GLY A 100 3.36 -9.37 8.69
CA GLY A 100 4.64 -8.91 8.17
C GLY A 100 5.62 -10.07 7.98
N ARG A 101 6.48 -9.96 6.97
CA ARG A 101 7.54 -10.96 6.71
C ARG A 101 8.81 -10.60 7.48
N PRO A 102 9.31 -11.47 8.38
CA PRO A 102 10.61 -11.25 9.01
C PRO A 102 11.75 -11.19 7.99
N VAL A 103 12.52 -10.11 8.02
CA VAL A 103 13.74 -9.96 7.22
C VAL A 103 14.98 -10.30 8.05
N ASN A 104 14.90 -9.99 9.35
CA ASN A 104 15.85 -10.39 10.39
C ASN A 104 15.14 -10.33 11.74
N LYS A 105 15.85 -10.62 12.84
CA LYS A 105 15.30 -10.64 14.22
C LYS A 105 14.63 -9.33 14.67
N ARG A 106 14.88 -8.20 13.99
CA ARG A 106 14.46 -6.86 14.43
C ARG A 106 13.63 -6.11 13.39
N THR A 107 13.40 -6.69 12.21
CA THR A 107 12.83 -5.98 11.06
C THR A 107 11.82 -6.84 10.33
N LEU A 108 10.66 -6.24 10.03
CA LEU A 108 9.60 -6.82 9.21
C LEU A 108 9.49 -6.06 7.89
N HIS A 109 9.33 -6.78 6.79
CA HIS A 109 8.78 -6.25 5.54
C HIS A 109 7.26 -6.29 5.64
N ILE A 110 6.59 -5.16 5.55
CA ILE A 110 5.15 -5.04 5.86
C ILE A 110 4.29 -4.85 4.62
N VAL A 111 4.71 -3.99 3.69
CA VAL A 111 3.95 -3.66 2.49
C VAL A 111 4.90 -3.55 1.32
N ARG A 112 4.46 -4.02 0.16
CA ARG A 112 5.13 -3.83 -1.12
C ARG A 112 4.15 -3.21 -2.10
N PHE A 113 4.43 -1.98 -2.51
CA PHE A 113 3.79 -1.41 -3.68
C PHE A 113 4.47 -1.95 -4.93
N SER A 114 3.68 -2.30 -5.94
CA SER A 114 4.18 -2.74 -7.24
C SER A 114 3.51 -1.94 -8.34
N ALA A 115 4.28 -1.45 -9.30
CA ALA A 115 3.75 -0.90 -10.54
C ALA A 115 4.64 -1.34 -11.70
N GLU A 116 4.05 -2.02 -12.68
CA GLU A 116 4.73 -2.48 -13.89
C GLU A 116 4.86 -1.34 -14.91
N TRP A 117 5.81 -1.46 -15.84
CA TRP A 117 6.12 -0.44 -16.86
C TRP A 117 4.93 -0.12 -17.77
N ASP A 118 4.09 -1.11 -18.04
CA ASP A 118 2.91 -0.98 -18.90
C ASP A 118 1.86 -0.03 -18.31
N MET A 119 1.88 0.19 -16.98
CA MET A 119 1.04 1.18 -16.31
C MET A 119 1.44 2.63 -16.64
N PHE A 120 2.56 2.87 -17.30
CA PHE A 120 3.08 4.23 -17.55
C PHE A 120 3.27 4.55 -19.04
N VAL A 121 2.73 3.71 -19.93
CA VAL A 121 2.79 3.96 -21.37
C VAL A 121 1.71 4.94 -21.84
N LYS A 122 1.95 5.57 -23.00
CA LYS A 122 1.00 6.51 -23.61
C LYS A 122 -0.35 5.85 -23.84
N GLY A 123 -1.43 6.53 -23.47
CA GLY A 123 -2.80 6.06 -23.63
C GLY A 123 -3.37 5.32 -22.41
N VAL A 124 -2.53 4.91 -21.46
CA VAL A 124 -3.01 4.40 -20.17
C VAL A 124 -3.51 5.58 -19.33
N PRO A 125 -4.73 5.50 -18.75
CA PRO A 125 -5.24 6.54 -17.88
C PRO A 125 -4.28 6.83 -16.73
N SER A 126 -3.91 8.09 -16.51
CA SER A 126 -3.10 8.50 -15.36
C SER A 126 -3.94 8.52 -14.08
N ALA A 127 -3.34 8.18 -12.95
CA ALA A 127 -3.90 8.55 -11.65
C ALA A 127 -3.88 10.08 -11.49
N PRO A 128 -4.70 10.64 -10.57
CA PRO A 128 -4.69 12.06 -10.28
C PRO A 128 -3.31 12.56 -9.91
N LYS A 129 -2.95 13.75 -10.40
CA LYS A 129 -1.64 14.34 -10.11
C LYS A 129 -1.44 14.50 -8.60
N PRO A 130 -0.21 14.25 -8.09
CA PRO A 130 0.13 14.44 -6.69
C PRO A 130 -0.18 15.89 -6.28
N SER A 131 -0.81 16.07 -5.13
CA SER A 131 -0.92 17.36 -4.46
C SER A 131 0.01 17.38 -3.25
N PRO A 132 0.79 18.46 -3.02
CA PRO A 132 1.60 18.57 -1.82
C PRO A 132 0.73 18.43 -0.57
N LYS A 133 1.22 17.65 0.40
CA LYS A 133 0.65 17.59 1.75
C LYS A 133 1.51 18.42 2.68
N GLN A 134 0.90 19.42 3.34
CA GLN A 134 1.60 20.39 4.19
C GLN A 134 2.38 19.75 5.35
N LYS A 135 1.88 18.62 5.88
CA LYS A 135 2.53 17.89 6.99
C LYS A 135 3.61 16.91 6.54
N ALA A 136 3.73 16.65 5.24
CA ALA A 136 4.77 15.77 4.72
C ALA A 136 6.07 16.54 4.57
N THR A 137 7.15 15.98 5.10
CA THR A 137 8.50 16.54 5.05
C THR A 137 9.26 16.04 3.82
N LEU A 138 8.85 14.90 3.25
CA LEU A 138 9.34 14.39 1.97
C LEU A 138 8.20 14.27 0.94
N HIS A 139 8.43 14.81 -0.27
CA HIS A 139 7.57 14.63 -1.44
C HIS A 139 8.36 13.95 -2.57
N ALA A 140 8.55 12.64 -2.44
CA ALA A 140 9.31 11.83 -3.37
C ALA A 140 8.56 11.63 -4.70
N ARG A 141 9.23 11.95 -5.80
CA ARG A 141 8.74 11.62 -7.15
C ARG A 141 9.66 10.56 -7.75
N LEU A 142 9.20 9.32 -7.70
CA LEU A 142 9.92 8.14 -8.11
C LEU A 142 9.78 7.94 -9.63
N GLU A 143 10.87 7.53 -10.29
CA GLU A 143 10.84 7.27 -11.72
C GLU A 143 10.01 6.02 -12.02
N ALA A 144 9.16 6.11 -13.04
CA ALA A 144 8.47 4.94 -13.57
C ALA A 144 9.47 3.90 -14.09
N PRO A 145 9.16 2.61 -13.97
CA PRO A 145 10.01 1.56 -14.49
C PRO A 145 10.10 1.61 -16.01
N SER A 146 11.30 1.37 -16.55
CA SER A 146 11.50 1.19 -17.99
C SER A 146 10.83 -0.10 -18.49
N GLN A 147 10.74 -0.26 -19.81
CA GLN A 147 10.16 -1.47 -20.41
C GLN A 147 10.74 -2.76 -19.80
N SER A 148 9.86 -3.74 -19.56
CA SER A 148 10.17 -5.01 -18.90
C SER A 148 10.68 -4.89 -17.45
N GLN A 149 10.58 -3.72 -16.85
CA GLN A 149 10.83 -3.52 -15.42
C GLN A 149 9.54 -3.31 -14.64
N VAL A 150 9.66 -3.46 -13.33
CA VAL A 150 8.64 -3.17 -12.34
C VAL A 150 9.27 -2.37 -11.22
N ALA A 151 8.58 -1.34 -10.78
CA ALA A 151 8.96 -0.52 -9.64
C ALA A 151 8.30 -1.09 -8.38
N HIS A 152 9.12 -1.50 -7.43
CA HIS A 152 8.72 -2.01 -6.14
C HIS A 152 9.06 -1.00 -5.05
N VAL A 153 8.09 -0.57 -4.24
CA VAL A 153 8.36 0.21 -3.02
C VAL A 153 8.07 -0.67 -1.82
N ASP A 154 9.14 -1.14 -1.19
CA ASP A 154 9.07 -1.99 0.00
C ASP A 154 9.09 -1.11 1.25
N ILE A 155 8.14 -1.36 2.16
CA ILE A 155 8.07 -0.70 3.45
C ILE A 155 8.51 -1.67 4.54
N PHE A 156 9.43 -1.22 5.38
CA PHE A 156 9.99 -1.98 6.50
C PHE A 156 9.69 -1.30 7.82
N LEU A 157 9.37 -2.11 8.83
CA LEU A 157 9.27 -1.70 10.23
C LEU A 157 10.43 -2.32 11.01
N SER A 158 11.21 -1.50 11.71
CA SER A 158 12.34 -1.96 12.52
C SER A 158 12.28 -1.43 13.95
N ASN A 159 12.65 -2.26 14.92
CA ASN A 159 12.54 -1.93 16.35
C ASN A 159 13.75 -1.21 16.94
N VAL A 160 14.86 -1.09 16.20
CA VAL A 160 16.15 -0.69 16.81
C VAL A 160 16.88 0.38 16.02
N ARG A 161 16.90 0.27 14.69
CA ARG A 161 17.51 1.27 13.81
C ARG A 161 16.80 1.26 12.46
N PRO A 162 16.87 2.34 11.66
CA PRO A 162 16.37 2.34 10.29
C PRO A 162 16.93 1.14 9.51
N TYR A 163 16.08 0.47 8.74
CA TYR A 163 16.50 -0.65 7.92
C TYR A 163 16.60 -0.25 6.45
N TRP A 164 17.81 -0.30 5.92
CA TRP A 164 18.09 0.05 4.52
C TRP A 164 18.57 -1.14 3.68
N GLY A 165 18.52 -2.36 4.21
CA GLY A 165 19.12 -3.52 3.56
C GLY A 165 20.61 -3.30 3.25
N ASN A 166 20.96 -3.23 1.97
CA ASN A 166 22.29 -2.79 1.54
C ASN A 166 22.32 -1.25 1.48
N GLU A 167 22.66 -0.62 2.60
CA GLU A 167 22.60 0.84 2.76
C GLU A 167 23.43 1.59 1.72
N ARG A 168 24.63 1.08 1.38
CA ARG A 168 25.49 1.67 0.34
C ARG A 168 24.74 1.73 -0.99
N LYS A 169 24.18 0.60 -1.44
CA LYS A 169 23.40 0.55 -2.69
C LYS A 169 22.16 1.44 -2.66
N VAL A 170 21.51 1.60 -1.50
CA VAL A 170 20.35 2.47 -1.37
C VAL A 170 20.75 3.95 -1.50
N ARG A 171 21.88 4.34 -0.91
CA ARG A 171 22.44 5.70 -1.04
C ARG A 171 22.90 5.98 -2.47
N ASP A 172 23.66 5.07 -3.06
CA ASP A 172 24.20 5.22 -4.42
C ASP A 172 23.09 5.37 -5.49
N ARG A 173 21.87 4.92 -5.18
CA ARG A 173 20.71 4.94 -6.08
C ARG A 173 19.63 5.94 -5.68
N ASP A 174 19.85 6.73 -4.63
CA ASP A 174 18.82 7.62 -4.06
C ASP A 174 17.48 6.89 -3.85
N ALA A 175 17.52 5.68 -3.28
CA ALA A 175 16.38 4.77 -3.24
C ALA A 175 15.62 4.76 -1.89
N GLY A 176 16.16 5.42 -0.87
CA GLY A 176 15.63 5.40 0.50
C GLY A 176 14.68 6.56 0.80
N MET A 177 13.59 6.29 1.52
CA MET A 177 12.65 7.29 2.02
C MET A 177 12.41 7.07 3.52
N GLY A 178 12.68 8.08 4.34
CA GLY A 178 12.50 8.05 5.80
C GLY A 178 13.80 8.29 6.59
N PRO A 179 13.97 7.65 7.76
CA PRO A 179 12.95 6.92 8.51
C PRO A 179 11.84 7.86 9.01
N ILE A 180 10.62 7.36 9.17
CA ILE A 180 9.66 7.95 10.10
C ILE A 180 9.84 7.24 11.45
N ILE A 181 9.86 8.00 12.54
CA ILE A 181 10.01 7.47 13.90
C ILE A 181 8.73 7.77 14.68
N ASN A 182 8.10 6.74 15.24
CA ASN A 182 6.91 6.88 16.08
C ASN A 182 7.29 7.17 17.54
N SER A 183 6.31 7.40 18.41
CA SER A 183 6.55 7.73 19.82
C SER A 183 7.18 6.61 20.65
N THR A 184 7.24 5.37 20.14
CA THR A 184 7.88 4.22 20.80
C THR A 184 9.29 3.97 20.28
N GLY A 185 9.81 4.82 19.39
CA GLY A 185 11.16 4.70 18.86
C GLY A 185 11.34 3.59 17.82
N GLN A 186 10.26 3.08 17.24
CA GLN A 186 10.34 2.19 16.07
C GLN A 186 10.54 3.01 14.82
N TYR A 187 11.13 2.40 13.79
CA TYR A 187 11.52 3.06 12.55
C TYR A 187 10.74 2.46 11.38
N LEU A 188 10.10 3.31 10.58
CA LEU A 188 9.50 2.93 9.31
C LEU A 188 10.31 3.54 8.16
N THR A 189 10.80 2.68 7.27
CA THR A 189 11.58 3.07 6.09
C THR A 189 10.94 2.51 4.84
N ALA A 190 10.96 3.26 3.74
CA ALA A 190 10.56 2.77 2.43
C ALA A 190 11.75 2.77 1.47
N ILE A 191 11.85 1.74 0.62
CA ILE A 191 12.96 1.58 -0.34
C ILE A 191 12.37 1.24 -1.71
N ILE A 192 12.77 1.99 -2.74
CA ILE A 192 12.40 1.66 -4.12
C ILE A 192 13.43 0.71 -4.75
N TYR A 193 12.91 -0.27 -5.51
CA TYR A 193 13.69 -1.13 -6.39
C TYR A 193 13.07 -1.14 -7.79
N HIS A 194 13.90 -0.99 -8.81
CA HIS A 194 13.55 -1.36 -10.18
C HIS A 194 14.11 -2.76 -10.46
N ARG A 195 13.22 -3.66 -10.90
CA ARG A 195 13.52 -5.08 -11.11
C ARG A 195 12.93 -5.56 -12.42
N HIS A 196 13.50 -6.61 -12.99
CA HIS A 196 12.92 -7.23 -14.18
C HIS A 196 11.62 -7.96 -13.82
N VAL A 197 10.59 -7.81 -14.65
CA VAL A 197 9.24 -8.37 -14.39
C VAL A 197 9.23 -9.90 -14.28
N THR A 198 10.15 -10.60 -14.96
CA THR A 198 10.22 -12.06 -14.90
C THR A 198 10.96 -12.61 -13.68
N GLU A 199 11.84 -11.81 -13.08
CA GLU A 199 12.60 -12.20 -11.87
C GLU A 199 11.81 -11.90 -10.60
N HIS A 200 11.06 -10.80 -10.63
CA HIS A 200 10.28 -10.31 -9.51
C HIS A 200 8.89 -9.90 -9.99
N PRO A 201 8.07 -10.85 -10.47
CA PRO A 201 6.72 -10.56 -10.90
C PRO A 201 5.87 -10.15 -9.69
N ASP A 202 4.90 -9.29 -9.94
CA ASP A 202 3.82 -9.14 -8.97
C ASP A 202 2.85 -10.32 -9.07
N PRO A 203 2.09 -10.63 -8.00
CA PRO A 203 1.33 -11.87 -7.92
C PRO A 203 0.05 -11.86 -8.77
N PHE A 204 -0.24 -10.78 -9.48
CA PHE A 204 -1.49 -10.60 -10.21
C PHE A 204 -1.34 -10.73 -11.72
N GLY A 205 -0.17 -10.41 -12.27
CA GLY A 205 0.05 -10.39 -13.72
C GLY A 205 -0.94 -9.46 -14.44
N ASP A 206 -1.40 -9.86 -15.63
CA ASP A 206 -2.44 -9.11 -16.35
C ASP A 206 -3.84 -9.40 -15.79
N VAL A 207 -4.33 -8.50 -14.96
CA VAL A 207 -5.70 -8.57 -14.40
C VAL A 207 -6.79 -8.14 -15.39
N ARG A 208 -6.43 -7.58 -16.55
CA ARG A 208 -7.41 -7.17 -17.57
C ARG A 208 -8.03 -8.37 -18.26
N GLN A 209 -7.31 -9.49 -18.34
CA GLN A 209 -7.74 -10.70 -19.03
C GLN A 209 -8.25 -10.41 -20.46
N GLY A 210 -7.54 -9.52 -21.17
CA GLY A 210 -7.90 -9.10 -22.52
C GLY A 210 -8.94 -7.98 -22.61
N ALA A 211 -9.51 -7.50 -21.51
CA ALA A 211 -10.44 -6.37 -21.53
C ALA A 211 -9.78 -5.12 -22.16
N PRO A 212 -10.50 -4.40 -23.04
CA PRO A 212 -10.06 -3.11 -23.58
C PRO A 212 -9.76 -2.08 -22.48
N LEU A 213 -8.77 -1.20 -22.70
CA LEU A 213 -8.33 -0.22 -21.69
C LEU A 213 -9.43 0.78 -21.30
N ASP A 214 -10.31 1.17 -22.22
CA ASP A 214 -11.44 2.07 -21.99
C ASP A 214 -12.53 1.44 -21.09
N GLN A 215 -12.56 0.11 -21.00
CA GLN A 215 -13.40 -0.66 -20.08
C GLN A 215 -12.73 -0.93 -18.74
N CYS A 216 -11.48 -0.51 -18.57
CA CYS A 216 -10.72 -0.65 -17.34
C CYS A 216 -10.68 0.65 -16.54
N ILE A 217 -10.41 0.52 -15.24
CA ILE A 217 -10.10 1.61 -14.32
C ILE A 217 -8.74 1.32 -13.69
N ARG A 218 -7.89 2.34 -13.57
CA ARG A 218 -6.65 2.24 -12.78
C ARG A 218 -7.01 2.02 -11.31
N GLY A 219 -6.53 0.95 -10.70
CA GLY A 219 -6.81 0.60 -9.32
C GLY A 219 -5.65 -0.10 -8.64
N ILE A 220 -5.86 -0.51 -7.40
CA ILE A 220 -4.92 -1.30 -6.60
C ILE A 220 -5.49 -2.70 -6.41
N ALA A 221 -4.77 -3.72 -6.85
CA ALA A 221 -5.01 -5.11 -6.48
C ALA A 221 -4.22 -5.45 -5.20
N SER A 222 -4.84 -6.09 -4.22
CA SER A 222 -4.17 -6.42 -2.95
C SER A 222 -4.32 -7.87 -2.54
N LYS A 223 -3.24 -8.43 -1.98
CA LYS A 223 -3.15 -9.81 -1.51
C LYS A 223 -2.08 -9.91 -0.42
N VAL A 224 -2.30 -10.76 0.56
CA VAL A 224 -1.27 -11.12 1.54
C VAL A 224 -0.37 -12.18 0.92
N ASP A 225 0.93 -11.88 0.85
CA ASP A 225 1.95 -12.83 0.41
C ASP A 225 2.02 -14.01 1.40
N PRO A 226 2.25 -15.25 0.94
CA PRO A 226 2.43 -16.40 1.84
C PRO A 226 3.54 -16.20 2.88
N ALA A 227 4.55 -15.37 2.61
CA ALA A 227 5.59 -15.02 3.57
C ALA A 227 5.16 -13.95 4.59
N GLY A 228 3.98 -13.36 4.46
CA GLY A 228 3.31 -12.58 5.50
C GLY A 228 3.23 -11.06 5.28
N PHE A 229 3.71 -10.50 4.18
CA PHE A 229 3.59 -9.06 3.88
C PHE A 229 2.42 -8.78 2.93
N LEU A 230 1.98 -7.52 2.83
CA LEU A 230 0.91 -7.12 1.94
C LEU A 230 1.44 -6.64 0.58
N TRP A 231 0.95 -7.22 -0.51
CA TRP A 231 1.09 -6.67 -1.85
C TRP A 231 0.01 -5.62 -2.13
N MET A 232 0.42 -4.50 -2.73
CA MET A 232 -0.45 -3.46 -3.27
C MET A 232 0.00 -3.14 -4.70
N CYS A 233 -0.64 -3.76 -5.68
CA CYS A 233 -0.20 -3.72 -7.08
C CYS A 233 -1.11 -2.78 -7.87
N GLU A 234 -0.53 -1.75 -8.47
CA GLU A 234 -1.25 -0.82 -9.31
C GLU A 234 -1.51 -1.45 -10.68
N LYS A 235 -2.78 -1.51 -11.09
CA LYS A 235 -3.23 -2.25 -12.27
C LYS A 235 -4.35 -1.51 -12.99
N MET A 236 -4.50 -1.81 -14.28
CA MET A 236 -5.74 -1.53 -15.00
C MET A 236 -6.71 -2.69 -14.76
N ILE A 237 -7.82 -2.43 -14.08
CA ILE A 237 -8.77 -3.47 -13.64
C ILE A 237 -10.09 -3.29 -14.39
N PRO A 238 -10.68 -4.36 -14.98
CA PRO A 238 -11.97 -4.27 -15.64
C PRO A 238 -13.07 -3.74 -14.71
N ARG A 239 -13.96 -2.87 -15.22
CA ARG A 239 -15.07 -2.29 -14.43
C ARG A 239 -15.99 -3.36 -13.81
N SER A 240 -16.15 -4.50 -14.47
CA SER A 240 -16.96 -5.63 -14.05
C SER A 240 -16.49 -6.27 -12.73
N GLU A 241 -15.20 -6.16 -12.39
CA GLU A 241 -14.63 -6.71 -11.16
C GLU A 241 -15.09 -5.94 -9.91
N PHE A 242 -15.66 -4.75 -10.07
CA PHE A 242 -16.07 -3.89 -8.95
C PHE A 242 -17.55 -3.99 -8.60
N SER A 243 -18.40 -4.49 -9.51
CA SER A 243 -19.83 -4.68 -9.26
C SER A 243 -20.16 -5.80 -8.27
N SER A 244 -19.18 -6.66 -7.94
CA SER A 244 -19.36 -7.84 -7.06
C SER A 244 -19.02 -7.58 -5.58
N PHE A 245 -18.53 -6.38 -5.23
CA PHE A 245 -18.14 -6.07 -3.85
C PHE A 245 -19.36 -5.73 -2.97
N SER A 246 -19.71 -6.63 -2.03
CA SER A 246 -20.65 -6.36 -0.95
C SER A 246 -19.89 -6.12 0.37
N PRO A 247 -19.91 -4.91 0.96
CA PRO A 247 -19.17 -4.60 2.20
C PRO A 247 -19.73 -5.24 3.48
N SER A 248 -20.78 -6.06 3.40
CA SER A 248 -21.69 -6.33 4.52
C SER A 248 -21.31 -7.47 5.45
N LEU A 249 -20.10 -8.03 5.38
CA LEU A 249 -19.68 -9.10 6.28
C LEU A 249 -18.41 -8.69 7.03
N GLN A 250 -18.57 -8.41 8.33
CA GLN A 250 -17.41 -8.28 9.23
C GLN A 250 -16.73 -9.65 9.37
N PRO A 251 -15.44 -9.78 9.05
CA PRO A 251 -14.68 -10.98 9.39
C PRO A 251 -14.47 -11.05 10.91
N PRO A 252 -14.30 -12.27 11.45
CA PRO A 252 -14.11 -12.46 12.88
C PRO A 252 -12.84 -11.76 13.37
N PRO A 253 -12.82 -11.23 14.60
CA PRO A 253 -11.64 -10.60 15.17
C PRO A 253 -10.48 -11.62 15.26
N PRO A 254 -9.22 -11.15 15.17
CA PRO A 254 -8.07 -12.02 15.40
C PRO A 254 -8.14 -12.59 16.83
N GLY A 255 -8.24 -13.91 16.96
CA GLY A 255 -8.24 -14.60 18.25
C GLY A 255 -9.36 -15.61 18.51
N GLY A 256 -10.16 -16.00 17.51
CA GLY A 256 -11.05 -17.17 17.64
C GLY A 256 -12.12 -17.08 18.75
N ALA A 257 -12.48 -15.88 19.20
CA ALA A 257 -13.66 -15.74 20.04
C ALA A 257 -14.91 -15.97 19.17
N PRO A 258 -15.82 -16.90 19.56
CA PRO A 258 -17.07 -17.08 18.84
C PRO A 258 -17.84 -15.76 18.81
N PRO A 259 -18.62 -15.49 17.75
CA PRO A 259 -19.58 -14.38 17.79
C PRO A 259 -20.48 -14.54 19.02
N PRO A 260 -20.84 -13.44 19.72
CA PRO A 260 -21.80 -13.53 20.81
C PRO A 260 -23.08 -14.17 20.26
N ALA A 261 -23.55 -15.23 20.94
CA ALA A 261 -24.80 -15.86 20.60
C ALA A 261 -25.89 -14.78 20.64
N ASN A 262 -26.54 -14.55 19.50
CA ASN A 262 -27.66 -13.64 19.42
C ASN A 262 -28.68 -14.04 20.48
N GLY A 263 -29.04 -13.04 21.30
CA GLY A 263 -29.90 -13.20 22.45
C GLY A 263 -31.18 -13.96 22.11
N THR A 264 -31.44 -14.95 22.93
CA THR A 264 -32.72 -15.62 23.07
C THR A 264 -33.81 -14.56 23.25
N THR A 265 -34.73 -14.47 22.30
CA THR A 265 -36.03 -13.83 22.51
C THR A 265 -36.76 -14.61 23.59
N ALA A 266 -36.86 -14.02 24.78
CA ALA A 266 -37.84 -14.45 25.77
C ALA A 266 -39.22 -14.00 25.31
N THR A 267 -40.10 -14.98 25.07
CA THR A 267 -41.55 -14.83 25.18
C THR A 267 -41.95 -15.07 26.61
#